data_AF-W2D3B8-F1
#
_entry.id   AF-W2D3B8-F1
#
_cell.length_a   1.000
_cell.length_b   1.000
_cell.length_c   1.000
_cell.angle_alpha   90.00
_cell.angle_beta   90.00
_cell.angle_gamma   90.00
#
_symmetry.space_group_name_H-M   'P 1'
#
loop_
_entity.id
_entity.type
_entity.pdbx_description
1 polymer ?
#
loop_
_entity_poly.entity_id
_entity_poly.type
_entity_poly.pdbx_seq_one_letter_code
_entity_poly.pdbx_strand_id
1 'polypeptide(L)'
;LFEQFFIDGVHLITRLKKGMKNALMLQHDKIMLRKRSLIETVNDQLKNICQIEHTRHRCFPNFIINLLSALAAFSFFDKKPSINTAEEFLYPSFLTVA
;
A
#
# COMPACT_ATOMS: atom_id res chain seq x y z
N LEU A 1 -23.99 -2.09 -10.88
CA LEU A 1 -22.53 -2.31 -11.01
C LEU A 1 -21.90 -2.78 -9.71
N PHE A 2 -21.74 -1.94 -8.67
CA PHE A 2 -21.15 -2.38 -7.39
C PHE A 2 -21.91 -3.54 -6.73
N GLU A 3 -23.24 -3.46 -6.69
CA GLU A 3 -24.09 -4.54 -6.17
C GLU A 3 -23.97 -5.82 -7.03
N GLN A 4 -23.77 -5.67 -8.33
CA GLN A 4 -23.63 -6.80 -9.25
C GLN A 4 -22.31 -7.52 -9.06
N PHE A 5 -21.21 -6.78 -8.91
CA PHE A 5 -19.92 -7.36 -8.53
C PHE A 5 -19.96 -8.05 -7.17
N PHE A 6 -20.71 -7.50 -6.20
CA PHE A 6 -20.89 -8.16 -4.91
C PHE A 6 -21.66 -9.48 -5.04
N ILE A 7 -22.70 -9.53 -5.88
CA ILE A 7 -23.44 -10.76 -6.22
C ILE A 7 -22.50 -11.76 -6.91
N ASP A 8 -21.60 -11.29 -7.78
CA ASP A 8 -20.58 -12.10 -8.45
C ASP A 8 -19.42 -12.53 -7.52
N GLY A 9 -19.50 -12.24 -6.21
CA GLY A 9 -18.50 -12.60 -5.20
C GLY A 9 -17.28 -11.68 -5.13
N VAL A 10 -17.30 -10.56 -5.87
CA VAL A 10 -16.21 -9.57 -5.91
C VAL A 10 -16.54 -8.39 -4.99
N HIS A 11 -15.90 -8.36 -3.83
CA HIS A 11 -16.05 -7.27 -2.86
C HIS A 11 -15.13 -6.09 -3.18
N LEU A 12 -15.71 -4.94 -3.53
CA LEU A 12 -14.97 -3.72 -3.87
C LEU A 12 -14.73 -2.85 -2.64
N ILE A 13 -13.45 -2.73 -2.25
CA ILE A 13 -13.03 -1.91 -1.10
C ILE A 13 -12.49 -0.57 -1.62
N THR A 14 -13.26 0.51 -1.44
CA THR A 14 -12.92 1.87 -1.94
C THR A 14 -13.20 2.95 -0.89
N ARG A 15 -12.46 4.06 -0.93
CA ARG A 15 -12.77 5.23 -0.07
C ARG A 15 -14.05 5.91 -0.54
N LEU A 16 -14.88 6.33 0.41
CA LEU A 16 -16.06 7.17 0.13
C LEU A 16 -15.62 8.51 -0.47
N LYS A 17 -16.16 8.85 -1.64
CA LYS A 17 -15.93 10.12 -2.35
C LYS A 17 -17.18 11.00 -2.29
N LYS A 18 -17.00 12.31 -2.45
CA LYS A 18 -18.11 13.28 -2.53
C LYS A 18 -19.08 12.85 -3.65
N GLY A 19 -20.37 12.76 -3.32
CA GLY A 19 -21.42 12.31 -4.25
C GLY A 19 -21.76 10.82 -4.19
N MET A 20 -21.01 10.02 -3.41
CA MET A 20 -21.41 8.65 -3.10
C MET A 20 -22.47 8.64 -2.00
N LYS A 21 -23.41 7.69 -2.06
CA LYS A 21 -24.31 7.42 -0.94
C LYS A 21 -23.47 7.00 0.26
N ASN A 22 -23.72 7.61 1.42
CA ASN A 22 -23.06 7.19 2.65
C ASN A 22 -23.48 5.76 2.95
N ALA A 23 -22.50 4.86 3.01
CA ALA A 23 -22.67 3.47 3.39
C ALA A 23 -21.78 3.19 4.59
N LEU A 24 -22.29 2.41 5.53
CA LEU A 24 -21.47 1.88 6.62
C LEU A 24 -20.43 0.94 6.01
N MET A 25 -19.16 1.20 6.31
CA MET A 25 -18.03 0.39 5.87
C MET A 25 -17.57 -0.50 7.02
N LEU A 26 -17.26 -1.76 6.73
CA LEU A 26 -16.68 -2.68 7.70
C LEU A 26 -15.36 -2.12 8.23
N GLN A 27 -15.10 -2.29 9.53
CA GLN A 27 -13.84 -1.84 10.14
C GLN A 27 -12.61 -2.47 9.45
N HIS A 28 -12.73 -3.75 9.07
CA HIS A 28 -11.71 -4.47 8.30
C HIS A 28 -11.38 -3.78 6.96
N ASP A 29 -12.40 -3.40 6.19
CA ASP A 29 -12.21 -2.71 4.91
C ASP A 29 -11.55 -1.34 5.10
N LYS A 30 -11.92 -0.64 6.18
CA LYS A 30 -11.31 0.64 6.56
C LYS A 30 -9.83 0.50 6.90
N ILE A 31 -9.44 -0.59 7.58
CA ILE A 31 -8.05 -0.92 7.87
C ILE A 31 -7.31 -1.25 6.58
N MET A 32 -7.90 -2.06 5.69
CA MET A 32 -7.28 -2.42 4.41
C MET A 32 -7.00 -1.18 3.55
N LEU A 33 -7.91 -0.20 3.52
CA LEU A 33 -7.70 1.08 2.83
C LEU A 33 -6.56 1.91 3.41
N ARG A 34 -6.27 1.78 4.71
CA ARG A 34 -5.10 2.43 5.34
C ARG A 34 -3.81 1.71 4.98
N LYS A 35 -3.78 0.38 5.05
CA LYS A 35 -2.63 -0.44 4.61
C LYS A 35 -2.30 -0.19 3.14
N ARG A 36 -3.32 -0.09 2.28
CA ARG A 36 -3.16 0.29 0.87
C ARG A 36 -2.52 1.67 0.70
N SER A 37 -2.92 2.64 1.52
CA SER A 37 -2.33 4.00 1.47
C SER A 37 -0.83 3.98 1.74
N LEU A 38 -0.36 3.15 2.67
CA LEU A 38 1.08 2.98 2.94
C LEU A 38 1.82 2.42 1.73
N ILE A 39 1.27 1.37 1.12
CA ILE A 39 1.86 0.74 -0.07
C ILE A 39 1.94 1.75 -1.23
N GLU A 40 0.88 2.54 -1.43
CA GLU A 40 0.86 3.60 -2.44
C GLU A 40 1.94 4.66 -2.18
N THR A 41 2.14 5.07 -0.92
CA THR A 41 3.22 6.01 -0.54
C THR A 41 4.61 5.43 -0.77
N VAL A 42 4.86 4.17 -0.39
CA VAL A 42 6.15 3.51 -0.65
C VAL A 42 6.41 3.43 -2.15
N ASN A 43 5.41 3.04 -2.95
CA ASN A 43 5.54 3.01 -4.41
C ASN A 43 5.84 4.39 -4.99
N ASP A 44 5.21 5.44 -4.47
CA ASP A 44 5.49 6.81 -4.91
C ASP A 44 6.92 7.25 -4.57
N GLN A 45 7.39 6.96 -3.36
CA GLN A 45 8.78 7.23 -2.94
C GLN A 45 9.78 6.47 -3.80
N LEU A 46 9.55 5.18 -4.06
CA LEU A 46 10.43 4.40 -4.90
C LEU A 46 10.48 4.95 -6.33
N LYS A 47 9.35 5.36 -6.90
CA LYS A 47 9.31 5.97 -8.24
C LYS A 47 9.98 7.34 -8.29
N ASN A 48 9.66 8.23 -7.36
CA ASN A 48 10.10 9.63 -7.42
C ASN A 48 11.50 9.86 -6.83
N ILE A 49 11.83 9.16 -5.74
CA ILE A 49 13.11 9.32 -5.03
C ILE A 49 14.15 8.35 -5.56
N CYS A 50 13.82 7.06 -5.66
CA CYS A 50 14.75 6.04 -6.17
C CYS A 50 14.72 5.92 -7.72
N GLN A 51 13.88 6.70 -8.39
CA GLN A 51 13.80 6.79 -9.85
C GLN A 51 13.68 5.43 -10.55
N ILE A 52 13.01 4.44 -9.94
CA ILE A 52 12.89 3.11 -10.57
C ILE A 52 12.10 3.15 -11.88
N GLU A 53 11.22 4.13 -12.07
CA GLU A 53 10.51 4.33 -13.33
C GLU A 53 11.46 4.94 -14.37
N HIS A 54 12.30 4.09 -14.96
CA HIS A 54 13.12 4.46 -16.10
C HIS A 54 12.36 4.20 -17.39
N THR A 55 12.41 5.17 -18.32
CA THR A 55 11.83 5.03 -19.67
C THR A 55 12.57 4.00 -20.54
N ARG A 56 13.76 3.53 -20.14
CA ARG A 56 14.60 2.63 -20.93
C ARG A 56 15.32 1.57 -20.09
N HIS A 57 14.66 0.43 -19.85
CA HIS A 57 15.34 -0.78 -19.43
C HIS A 57 15.84 -1.54 -20.68
N ARG A 58 17.16 -1.52 -20.92
CA ARG A 58 17.76 -2.22 -22.07
C ARG A 58 17.74 -3.75 -21.93
N CYS A 59 17.60 -4.27 -20.72
CA CYS A 59 17.50 -5.70 -20.44
C CYS A 59 16.82 -5.97 -19.08
N PHE A 60 16.14 -7.11 -18.97
CA PHE A 60 15.39 -7.51 -17.78
C PHE A 60 16.28 -7.73 -16.53
N PRO A 61 17.48 -8.35 -16.59
CA PRO A 61 18.33 -8.52 -15.41
C PRO A 61 18.75 -7.18 -14.78
N ASN A 62 19.07 -6.17 -15.60
CA ASN A 62 19.44 -4.85 -15.09
C ASN A 62 18.26 -4.15 -14.42
N PHE A 63 17.03 -4.39 -14.88
CA PHE A 63 15.83 -3.91 -14.19
C PHE A 63 15.73 -4.52 -12.79
N ILE A 64 15.93 -5.84 -12.65
CA ILE A 64 15.87 -6.52 -11.35
C ILE A 64 16.95 -5.99 -10.39
N ILE A 65 18.18 -5.83 -10.86
CA ILE A 65 19.27 -5.28 -10.04
C ILE A 65 18.95 -3.84 -9.60
N ASN A 66 18.42 -3.01 -10.49
CA ASN A 66 18.00 -1.64 -10.17
C ASN A 66 16.84 -1.59 -9.18
N LEU A 67 15.89 -2.52 -9.28
CA LEU A 67 14.80 -2.64 -8.32
C LEU A 67 15.30 -3.06 -6.93
N LEU A 68 16.19 -4.06 -6.87
CA LEU A 68 16.79 -4.53 -5.62
C LEU A 68 17.65 -3.44 -4.96
N SER A 69 18.43 -2.68 -5.75
CA SER A 69 19.23 -1.57 -5.23
C SER A 69 18.35 -0.43 -4.70
N ALA A 70 17.24 -0.11 -5.38
CA ALA A 70 16.26 0.87 -4.91
C ALA A 70 15.60 0.45 -3.59
N LEU A 71 15.23 -0.83 -3.45
CA LEU A 71 14.69 -1.37 -2.20
C LEU A 71 15.73 -1.35 -1.06
N ALA A 72 16.98 -1.68 -1.37
CA ALA A 72 18.07 -1.59 -0.40
C ALA A 72 18.30 -0.13 0.05
N ALA A 73 18.35 0.82 -0.89
CA ALA A 73 18.48 2.24 -0.59
C ALA A 73 17.32 2.77 0.26
N PHE A 74 16.08 2.35 -0.07
CA PHE A 74 14.89 2.70 0.69
C PHE A 74 14.97 2.23 2.16
N SER A 75 15.61 1.09 2.43
CA SER A 75 15.79 0.61 3.81
C SER A 75 16.65 1.55 4.67
N PHE A 76 17.54 2.33 4.06
CA PHE A 76 18.40 3.31 4.71
C PHE A 76 17.76 4.70 4.85
N PHE A 77 16.51 4.90 4.40
CA PHE A 77 15.86 6.19 4.57
C PHE A 77 15.48 6.43 6.04
N ASP A 78 15.82 7.61 6.54
CA ASP A 78 15.56 8.02 7.93
C ASP A 78 14.06 8.04 8.27
N LYS A 79 13.21 8.31 7.28
CA LYS A 79 11.76 8.42 7.44
C LYS A 79 11.03 7.35 6.63
N LYS A 80 10.63 6.29 7.32
CA LYS A 80 9.73 5.28 6.77
C LYS A 80 8.28 5.77 6.87
N PRO A 81 7.45 5.62 5.84
CA PRO A 81 6.06 6.01 5.91
C PRO A 81 5.34 5.12 6.93
N SER A 82 4.72 5.75 7.93
CA SER A 82 3.94 5.09 8.96
C SER A 82 2.54 5.71 9.01
N ILE A 83 1.52 4.88 9.23
CA ILE A 83 0.17 5.32 9.52
C ILE A 83 -0.21 4.75 10.87
N ASN A 84 -0.65 5.62 11.78
CA ASN A 84 -1.20 5.22 13.07
C ASN A 84 -2.47 4.40 12.81
N THR A 85 -2.31 3.09 12.79
CA THR A 85 -3.40 2.17 12.54
C THR A 85 -3.95 1.79 13.91
N ALA A 86 -5.24 2.03 14.15
CA ALA A 86 -5.88 1.69 15.43
C ALA A 86 -5.86 0.18 15.77
N GLU A 87 -5.21 -0.65 14.95
CA GLU A 87 -4.88 -2.05 15.22
C GLU A 87 -3.70 -2.23 16.21
N GLU A 88 -2.92 -1.18 16.48
CA GLU A 88 -1.91 -1.21 17.56
C GLU A 88 -2.52 -1.47 18.96
N PHE A 89 -3.86 -1.36 19.10
CA PHE A 89 -4.56 -1.64 20.35
C PHE A 89 -5.18 -3.04 20.46
N LEU A 90 -5.17 -3.88 19.41
CA LEU A 90 -5.79 -5.22 19.45
C LEU A 90 -4.84 -6.39 19.17
N TYR A 91 -3.60 -6.16 18.73
CA TYR A 91 -2.57 -7.20 18.69
C TYR A 91 -1.19 -6.67 19.15
N PRO A 92 -0.99 -6.42 20.46
CA PRO A 92 0.36 -6.17 21.00
C PRO A 92 1.24 -7.43 21.01
N SER A 93 0.70 -8.62 20.72
CA SER A 93 1.33 -9.90 21.07
C SER A 93 2.30 -10.50 20.03
N PHE A 94 2.58 -9.84 18.90
CA PHE A 94 3.51 -10.38 17.89
C PHE A 94 4.75 -9.52 17.63
N LEU A 95 5.03 -8.50 18.46
CA LEU A 95 6.30 -7.77 18.40
C LEU A 95 7.00 -7.75 19.77
N THR A 96 7.27 -8.94 20.33
CA THR A 96 8.17 -9.09 21.49
C THR A 96 9.11 -10.29 21.32
N VAL A 97 9.65 -10.52 20.12
CA VAL A 97 10.81 -11.42 19.96
C VAL A 97 11.72 -10.93 18.84
N ALA A 98 13.01 -10.84 19.19
CA ALA A 98 14.21 -10.50 18.44
C ALA A 98 14.53 -9.01 18.29
#